data_AF-A0A534QXE9-F1
#
_entry.id   AF-A0A534QXE9-F1
#
_cell.length_a   1.000
_cell.length_b   1.000
_cell.length_c   1.000
_cell.angle_alpha   90.00
_cell.angle_beta   90.00
_cell.angle_gamma   90.00
#
_symmetry.space_group_name_H-M   'P 1'
#
loop_
_entity.id
_entity.type
_entity.pdbx_description
1 polymer ?
#
loop_
_entity_poly.entity_id
_entity_poly.type
_entity_poly.pdbx_seq_one_letter_code
_entity_poly.pdbx_strand_id
1 'polypeptide(L)'
;MTRCIVNLPAGTRASRQSWSPTSAGEAREAGLIAAADFCDPPPRFRLRPGTDAQGSNHDGQGRSHGHGPRSGRKPVVLGYAPAAGPLSARSLRQRSSMSADAKQGKAIDFVVERANLRHYKWKPAPEPDSVDLHPGQVLLQVAKFAFTANNVTYAVAGEMMSYWNFFPAEPGWGRVPVWGFAQTIRSNHKGVAEGERVFGYLPMSTHLVVAADHLDRSGFIDAAPHRRTLPAIYNQYSLVADDPAYEAEREDQQMLLRPLFMTAFLLDDFLADNGFFGARTAVLSSASSKTAFGLAFLLHRDRRSQCDVTGLTSPGNVAFVDSLGCYDRVATYDQIRSLPPEVPAVFVDMAGDGVVLNALHHHYGDNMKHSCIVGATHWERRAREGELPGAQPTFFFAP
;
A
#
# COMPACT_ATOMS: atom_id res chain seq x y z
N MET A 1 2.08 -7.65 15.76
CA MET A 1 1.11 -6.94 14.89
C MET A 1 0.30 -5.97 15.74
N THR A 2 0.50 -4.67 15.56
CA THR A 2 -0.35 -3.65 16.19
C THR A 2 -1.54 -3.42 15.27
N ARG A 3 -2.75 -3.81 15.69
CA ARG A 3 -3.99 -3.42 14.99
C ARG A 3 -4.15 -1.90 15.17
N CYS A 4 -3.74 -1.10 14.19
CA CYS A 4 -4.07 0.33 14.13
C CYS A 4 -5.30 0.50 13.24
N ILE A 5 -6.47 0.23 13.81
CA ILE A 5 -7.75 0.63 13.23
C ILE A 5 -8.06 2.01 13.81
N VAL A 6 -8.22 3.00 12.93
CA VAL A 6 -8.64 4.35 13.34
C VAL A 6 -10.15 4.43 13.16
N ASN A 7 -10.89 4.29 14.26
CA ASN A 7 -12.32 4.58 14.30
C ASN A 7 -12.49 6.07 14.58
N LEU A 8 -13.16 6.78 13.66
CA LEU A 8 -13.70 8.11 13.95
C LEU A 8 -15.05 7.92 14.68
N PRO A 9 -15.32 8.64 15.77
CA PRO A 9 -16.53 8.41 16.57
C PRO A 9 -17.80 8.74 15.77
N ALA A 10 -18.66 7.73 15.58
CA ALA A 10 -20.01 7.90 15.09
C ALA A 10 -20.93 8.31 16.24
N GLY A 11 -21.58 9.46 16.12
CA GLY A 11 -22.62 9.90 17.04
C GLY A 11 -23.99 9.41 16.55
N THR A 12 -24.49 8.32 17.12
CA THR A 12 -25.93 7.98 17.04
C THR A 12 -26.37 7.26 18.31
N ARG A 13 -27.25 7.92 19.08
CA ARG A 13 -28.04 7.29 20.14
C ARG A 13 -29.13 6.45 19.47
N ALA A 14 -29.10 5.14 19.67
CA ALA A 14 -30.27 4.29 19.55
C ALA A 14 -30.61 3.71 20.93
N SER A 15 -31.89 3.76 21.27
CA SER A 15 -32.50 3.39 22.54
C SER A 15 -32.28 1.92 22.90
N ARG A 16 -32.06 1.67 24.20
CA ARG A 16 -32.05 0.32 24.78
C ARG A 16 -33.45 -0.28 24.68
N GLN A 17 -33.58 -1.40 23.98
CA GLN A 17 -34.60 -2.39 24.28
C GLN A 17 -33.93 -3.72 24.63
N SER A 18 -34.31 -4.23 25.80
CA SER A 18 -33.85 -5.45 26.43
C SER A 18 -34.44 -6.68 25.77
N TRP A 19 -33.61 -7.65 25.39
CA TRP A 19 -34.01 -9.04 25.18
C TRP A 19 -33.02 -9.98 25.85
N SER A 20 -33.55 -10.87 26.70
CA SER A 20 -32.86 -11.93 27.42
C SER A 20 -32.76 -13.21 26.59
N PRO A 21 -31.74 -14.07 26.80
CA PRO A 21 -31.46 -15.24 25.96
C PRO A 21 -32.23 -16.48 26.43
N THR A 22 -32.65 -17.34 25.50
CA THR A 22 -33.05 -18.72 25.81
C THR A 22 -32.73 -19.66 24.64
N SER A 23 -32.11 -20.79 24.99
CA SER A 23 -31.94 -22.09 24.27
C SER A 23 -31.29 -22.06 22.87
N ALA A 24 -30.08 -22.59 22.67
CA ALA A 24 -29.68 -24.02 22.66
C ALA A 24 -30.37 -24.83 21.54
N GLY A 25 -29.60 -25.35 20.58
CA GLY A 25 -30.08 -26.30 19.58
C GLY A 25 -29.09 -26.52 18.43
N GLU A 26 -28.56 -27.74 18.36
CA GLU A 26 -27.61 -28.31 17.41
C GLU A 26 -27.99 -28.17 15.92
N ALA A 27 -26.98 -28.02 15.05
CA ALA A 27 -26.96 -28.70 13.74
C ALA A 27 -25.51 -28.81 13.22
N ARG A 28 -25.03 -30.06 13.15
CA ARG A 28 -23.82 -30.49 12.43
C ARG A 28 -24.16 -30.73 10.95
N GLU A 29 -23.12 -30.65 10.11
CA GLU A 29 -22.94 -31.28 8.78
C GLU A 29 -23.90 -30.93 7.62
N ALA A 30 -23.36 -30.20 6.64
CA ALA A 30 -23.50 -30.35 5.18
C ALA A 30 -22.97 -29.06 4.54
N GLY A 31 -22.17 -29.00 3.48
CA GLY A 31 -21.62 -30.00 2.58
C GLY A 31 -20.66 -29.29 1.61
N LEU A 32 -19.74 -30.04 1.03
CA LEU A 32 -19.02 -29.65 -0.18
C LEU A 32 -20.03 -29.31 -1.28
N ILE A 33 -19.94 -28.13 -1.88
CA ILE A 33 -20.46 -27.89 -3.23
C ILE A 33 -19.42 -27.12 -4.03
N ALA A 34 -19.09 -27.73 -5.17
CA ALA A 34 -18.23 -27.25 -6.22
C ALA A 34 -18.77 -25.96 -6.87
N ALA A 35 -17.86 -25.12 -7.33
CA ALA A 35 -18.12 -24.21 -8.46
C ALA A 35 -16.89 -24.27 -9.38
N ALA A 36 -16.99 -25.13 -10.38
CA ALA A 36 -16.24 -25.02 -11.62
C ALA A 36 -17.04 -24.16 -12.59
N ASP A 37 -16.31 -23.53 -13.51
CA ASP A 37 -16.73 -22.85 -14.72
C ASP A 37 -17.49 -21.53 -14.53
N PHE A 38 -16.83 -20.42 -14.85
CA PHE A 38 -17.29 -19.32 -15.71
C PHE A 38 -16.30 -18.15 -15.63
N CYS A 39 -15.44 -18.02 -16.66
CA CYS A 39 -15.11 -16.77 -17.36
C CYS A 39 -13.95 -17.02 -18.33
N ASP A 40 -14.22 -16.91 -19.63
CA ASP A 40 -13.20 -16.78 -20.66
C ASP A 40 -12.29 -15.57 -20.35
N PRO A 41 -10.95 -15.68 -20.52
CA PRO A 41 -10.06 -14.54 -20.36
C PRO A 41 -10.26 -13.51 -21.50
N PRO A 42 -10.20 -12.21 -21.22
CA PRO A 42 -10.30 -11.16 -22.24
C PRO A 42 -9.10 -11.19 -23.21
N PRO A 43 -9.23 -10.60 -24.42
CA PRO A 43 -8.21 -10.73 -25.46
C PRO A 43 -6.91 -10.01 -25.11
N ARG A 44 -5.79 -10.72 -25.30
CA ARG A 44 -4.42 -10.25 -25.08
C ARG A 44 -4.06 -9.08 -26.03
N PHE A 45 -3.74 -7.92 -25.47
CA PHE A 45 -3.11 -6.83 -26.24
C PHE A 45 -1.62 -7.15 -26.50
N ARG A 46 -1.25 -7.36 -27.77
CA ARG A 46 0.16 -7.44 -28.19
C ARG A 46 0.68 -6.04 -28.55
N LEU A 47 1.64 -5.52 -27.80
CA LEU A 47 2.44 -4.37 -28.21
C LEU A 47 3.59 -4.86 -29.12
N ARG A 48 3.70 -4.28 -30.32
CA ARG A 48 4.85 -4.49 -31.23
C ARG A 48 6.01 -3.56 -30.83
N PRO A 49 7.28 -4.01 -30.88
CA PRO A 49 8.41 -3.11 -30.67
C PRO A 49 8.66 -2.22 -31.90
N GLY A 50 8.77 -0.92 -31.66
CA GLY A 50 9.22 0.07 -32.63
C GLY A 50 10.75 0.19 -32.64
N THR A 51 11.28 0.35 -33.84
CA THR A 51 12.68 0.31 -34.28
C THR A 51 13.56 1.47 -33.81
N ASP A 52 14.85 1.16 -33.75
CA ASP A 52 16.02 2.01 -33.50
C ASP A 52 16.08 3.33 -34.29
N ALA A 53 16.67 4.35 -33.67
CA ALA A 53 17.33 5.44 -34.38
C ALA A 53 18.63 5.83 -33.65
N GLN A 54 19.75 5.57 -34.34
CA GLN A 54 21.10 6.01 -34.01
C GLN A 54 21.26 7.53 -34.17
N GLY A 55 22.15 8.13 -33.36
CA GLY A 55 22.64 9.49 -33.55
C GLY A 55 23.96 9.69 -32.79
N SER A 56 25.04 9.87 -33.54
CA SER A 56 26.46 9.80 -33.18
C SER A 56 27.09 11.10 -32.65
N ASN A 57 28.12 10.93 -31.80
CA ASN A 57 29.38 11.66 -31.62
C ASN A 57 29.46 13.20 -31.59
N HIS A 58 30.13 13.74 -30.56
CA HIS A 58 31.45 14.39 -30.75
C HIS A 58 32.26 14.58 -29.45
N ASP A 59 33.57 14.32 -29.59
CA ASP A 59 34.68 14.50 -28.64
C ASP A 59 34.94 15.94 -28.18
N GLY A 60 35.61 16.06 -27.01
CA GLY A 60 36.26 17.30 -26.57
C GLY A 60 37.14 17.11 -25.33
N GLN A 61 38.43 16.83 -25.55
CA GLN A 61 39.49 16.74 -24.53
C GLN A 61 39.74 18.08 -23.79
N GLY A 62 40.22 18.02 -22.54
CA GLY A 62 41.27 18.95 -22.12
C GLY A 62 41.32 19.44 -20.67
N ARG A 63 42.28 18.86 -19.94
CA ARG A 63 43.26 19.49 -19.02
C ARG A 63 43.02 19.53 -17.50
N SER A 64 44.08 19.05 -16.87
CA SER A 64 44.50 18.97 -15.48
C SER A 64 45.06 20.28 -14.91
N HIS A 65 44.86 20.49 -13.60
CA HIS A 65 45.74 21.11 -12.59
C HIS A 65 45.09 20.79 -11.21
N GLY A 66 45.72 20.55 -10.07
CA GLY A 66 47.08 20.60 -9.53
C GLY A 66 46.91 20.43 -7.99
N HIS A 67 47.84 19.74 -7.33
CA HIS A 67 47.78 19.36 -5.90
C HIS A 67 47.92 20.52 -4.89
N GLY A 68 47.31 20.34 -3.70
CA GLY A 68 47.64 21.07 -2.46
C GLY A 68 46.85 20.55 -1.25
N PRO A 69 47.47 20.23 -0.08
CA PRO A 69 46.93 19.27 0.89
C PRO A 69 46.24 19.93 2.09
N ARG A 70 45.38 19.19 2.84
CA ARG A 70 45.27 19.32 4.32
C ARG A 70 44.36 18.31 5.03
N SER A 71 44.94 17.83 6.13
CA SER A 71 44.36 17.42 7.43
C SER A 71 43.44 16.20 7.50
N GLY A 72 43.93 15.20 8.24
CA GLY A 72 43.17 14.04 8.67
C GLY A 72 42.01 14.36 9.61
N ARG A 73 40.97 13.53 9.51
CA ARG A 73 39.91 13.40 10.51
C ARG A 73 39.81 11.95 10.94
N LYS A 74 39.79 11.76 12.27
CA LYS A 74 39.60 10.49 12.96
C LYS A 74 38.19 9.94 12.70
N PRO A 75 37.96 8.61 12.77
CA PRO A 75 36.63 8.03 12.60
C PRO A 75 35.74 8.42 13.78
N VAL A 76 34.53 8.90 13.47
CA VAL A 76 33.45 9.14 14.43
C VAL A 76 32.73 7.82 14.65
N VAL A 77 32.84 7.28 15.86
CA VAL A 77 31.98 6.19 16.34
C VAL A 77 30.62 6.80 16.68
N LEU A 78 29.57 6.48 15.91
CA LEU A 78 28.20 6.88 16.24
C LEU A 78 27.61 5.88 17.24
N GLY A 79 27.54 6.29 18.50
CA GLY A 79 26.86 5.53 19.55
C GLY A 79 25.35 5.48 19.33
N TYR A 80 24.74 4.33 19.66
CA TYR A 80 23.30 4.13 19.74
C TYR A 80 22.65 5.14 20.70
N ALA A 81 21.65 5.89 20.23
CA ALA A 81 20.76 6.65 21.10
C ALA A 81 19.67 5.72 21.66
N PRO A 82 19.41 5.72 22.99
CA PRO A 82 18.33 4.91 23.57
C PRO A 82 16.95 5.53 23.28
N ALA A 83 15.92 4.69 23.44
CA ALA A 83 14.51 4.97 23.18
C ALA A 83 14.03 6.30 23.79
N ALA A 84 13.13 6.97 23.06
CA ALA A 84 12.53 8.25 23.43
C ALA A 84 11.96 8.22 24.86
N GLY A 85 12.39 9.19 25.69
CA GLY A 85 11.86 9.41 27.04
C GLY A 85 10.42 9.93 27.04
N PRO A 86 9.76 9.98 28.22
CA PRO A 86 8.36 10.31 28.34
C PRO A 86 8.06 11.74 27.85
N LEU A 87 6.94 11.86 27.13
CA LEU A 87 6.44 13.09 26.54
C LEU A 87 6.14 14.17 27.61
N SER A 88 6.44 15.43 27.30
CA SER A 88 6.25 16.56 28.22
C SER A 88 4.77 16.84 28.52
N ALA A 89 4.46 17.37 29.70
CA ALA A 89 3.10 17.70 30.14
C ALA A 89 2.33 18.64 29.19
N ARG A 90 3.04 19.44 28.37
CA ARG A 90 2.44 20.32 27.35
C ARG A 90 1.89 19.53 26.16
N SER A 91 2.59 18.48 25.73
CA SER A 91 2.14 17.57 24.66
C SER A 91 0.98 16.67 25.10
N LEU A 92 0.94 16.31 26.39
CA LEU A 92 -0.18 15.58 26.99
C LEU A 92 -1.45 16.45 27.05
N ARG A 93 -1.35 17.74 27.38
CA ARG A 93 -2.50 18.66 27.39
C ARG A 93 -3.08 18.93 26.00
N GLN A 94 -2.25 19.04 24.96
CA GLN A 94 -2.73 19.15 23.56
C GLN A 94 -3.41 17.86 23.06
N ARG A 95 -2.92 16.69 23.47
CA ARG A 95 -3.60 15.41 23.20
C ARG A 95 -4.96 15.31 23.90
N SER A 96 -5.08 15.81 25.13
CA SER A 96 -6.31 15.77 25.91
C SER A 96 -7.40 16.72 25.41
N SER A 97 -7.06 17.92 24.92
CA SER A 97 -8.06 18.85 24.39
C SER A 97 -8.61 18.41 23.03
N MET A 98 -7.78 17.82 22.16
CA MET A 98 -8.21 17.44 20.81
C MET A 98 -8.88 16.06 20.74
N SER A 99 -8.54 15.12 21.65
CA SER A 99 -9.37 13.92 21.85
C SER A 99 -10.80 14.28 22.28
N ALA A 100 -11.04 15.48 22.81
CA ALA A 100 -12.37 15.97 23.14
C ALA A 100 -13.10 16.57 21.92
N ASP A 101 -12.40 17.21 20.97
CA ASP A 101 -13.02 17.75 19.74
C ASP A 101 -13.48 16.65 18.78
N ALA A 102 -12.69 15.59 18.61
CA ALA A 102 -13.14 14.40 17.88
C ALA A 102 -14.35 13.74 18.58
N LYS A 103 -14.37 13.73 19.92
CA LYS A 103 -15.52 13.27 20.72
C LYS A 103 -16.74 14.21 20.66
N GLN A 104 -16.59 15.44 20.16
CA GLN A 104 -17.68 16.42 20.01
C GLN A 104 -18.33 16.42 18.63
N GLY A 105 -17.90 15.55 17.70
CA GLY A 105 -18.55 15.40 16.39
C GLY A 105 -18.26 16.53 15.39
N LYS A 106 -17.23 17.35 15.61
CA LYS A 106 -16.83 18.41 14.67
C LYS A 106 -16.09 17.83 13.47
N ALA A 107 -16.30 18.40 12.30
CA ALA A 107 -15.60 18.01 11.09
C ALA A 107 -14.11 18.42 11.13
N ILE A 108 -13.21 17.51 10.76
CA ILE A 108 -11.76 17.72 10.85
C ILE A 108 -10.99 17.11 9.66
N ASP A 109 -9.88 17.75 9.32
CA ASP A 109 -8.81 17.22 8.47
C ASP A 109 -7.55 16.95 9.32
N PHE A 110 -6.99 15.73 9.24
CA PHE A 110 -5.64 15.47 9.70
C PHE A 110 -4.65 15.78 8.58
N VAL A 111 -3.72 16.72 8.84
CA VAL A 111 -2.71 17.13 7.88
C VAL A 111 -1.30 17.00 8.45
N VAL A 112 -0.36 16.67 7.58
CA VAL A 112 1.07 16.56 7.87
C VAL A 112 1.86 17.59 7.06
N GLU A 113 2.93 18.13 7.61
CA GLU A 113 3.83 19.02 6.89
C GLU A 113 4.64 18.20 5.88
N ARG A 114 4.56 18.54 4.59
CA ARG A 114 5.17 17.73 3.51
C ARG A 114 6.68 17.58 3.66
N ALA A 115 7.34 18.61 4.17
CA ALA A 115 8.79 18.63 4.40
C ALA A 115 9.22 17.90 5.68
N ASN A 116 8.30 17.69 6.64
CA ASN A 116 8.58 17.05 7.91
C ASN A 116 7.34 16.34 8.45
N LEU A 117 7.19 15.06 8.08
CA LEU A 117 6.01 14.25 8.44
C LEU A 117 5.81 14.04 9.95
N ARG A 118 6.80 14.39 10.79
CA ARG A 118 6.68 14.38 12.26
C ARG A 118 5.88 15.58 12.77
N HIS A 119 5.74 16.61 11.96
CA HIS A 119 4.93 17.78 12.25
C HIS A 119 3.56 17.61 11.61
N TYR A 120 2.52 17.56 12.44
CA TYR A 120 1.15 17.33 12.04
C TYR A 120 0.20 18.22 12.85
N LYS A 121 -0.98 18.47 12.31
CA LYS A 121 -2.06 19.16 13.03
C LYS A 121 -3.42 18.65 12.58
N TRP A 122 -4.40 18.87 13.45
CA TRP A 122 -5.81 18.71 13.13
C TRP A 122 -6.36 20.09 12.75
N LYS A 123 -7.02 20.18 11.62
CA LYS A 123 -7.67 21.40 11.15
C LYS A 123 -9.18 21.24 11.20
N PRO A 124 -9.94 22.27 11.61
CA PRO A 124 -11.38 22.29 11.38
C PRO A 124 -11.65 22.16 9.87
N ALA A 125 -12.57 21.27 9.53
CA ALA A 125 -13.15 21.15 8.20
C ALA A 125 -14.59 21.71 8.22
N PRO A 126 -15.19 22.04 7.05
CA PRO A 126 -16.58 22.44 7.00
C PRO A 126 -17.49 21.36 7.59
N GLU A 127 -18.47 21.77 8.41
CA GLU A 127 -19.49 20.86 8.92
C GLU A 127 -20.35 20.34 7.76
N PRO A 128 -20.86 19.09 7.80
CA PRO A 128 -21.56 18.47 6.67
C PRO A 128 -22.67 19.31 6.05
N ASP A 129 -23.48 19.98 6.89
CA ASP A 129 -24.60 20.81 6.46
C ASP A 129 -24.16 22.12 5.79
N SER A 130 -22.92 22.55 6.03
CA SER A 130 -22.32 23.75 5.45
C SER A 130 -21.59 23.51 4.12
N VAL A 131 -21.41 22.24 3.72
CA VAL A 131 -20.79 21.89 2.44
C VAL A 131 -21.76 22.19 1.30
N ASP A 132 -21.37 23.07 0.38
CA ASP A 132 -22.11 23.28 -0.87
C ASP A 132 -21.79 22.13 -1.85
N LEU A 133 -22.81 21.38 -2.28
CA LEU A 133 -22.67 20.28 -3.22
C LEU A 133 -23.17 20.73 -4.59
N HIS A 134 -22.32 20.65 -5.61
CA HIS A 134 -22.72 20.87 -6.98
C HIS A 134 -23.43 19.64 -7.58
N PRO A 135 -24.14 19.78 -8.71
CA PRO A 135 -24.75 18.65 -9.40
C PRO A 135 -23.74 17.52 -9.66
N GLY A 136 -24.13 16.29 -9.36
CA GLY A 136 -23.28 15.10 -9.49
C GLY A 136 -22.29 14.88 -8.35
N GLN A 137 -22.20 15.78 -7.36
CA GLN A 137 -21.34 15.58 -6.20
C GLN A 137 -22.03 14.82 -5.07
N VAL A 138 -21.20 14.09 -4.33
CA VAL A 138 -21.61 13.28 -3.19
C VAL A 138 -20.70 13.60 -2.01
N LEU A 139 -21.27 13.78 -0.81
CA LEU A 139 -20.53 13.94 0.43
C LEU A 139 -20.42 12.60 1.14
N LEU A 140 -19.20 12.08 1.20
CA LEU A 140 -18.87 10.85 1.90
C LEU A 140 -18.39 11.17 3.32
N GLN A 141 -18.99 10.53 4.33
CA GLN A 141 -18.47 10.49 5.69
C GLN A 141 -17.55 9.29 5.86
N VAL A 142 -16.29 9.55 6.22
CA VAL A 142 -15.30 8.50 6.48
C VAL A 142 -15.69 7.76 7.75
N ALA A 143 -15.99 6.46 7.63
CA ALA A 143 -16.37 5.64 8.77
C ALA A 143 -15.15 5.03 9.46
N LYS A 144 -14.29 4.38 8.67
CA LYS A 144 -13.02 3.80 9.13
C LYS A 144 -12.08 3.55 7.96
N PHE A 145 -10.79 3.49 8.27
CA PHE A 145 -9.76 3.23 7.28
C PHE A 145 -8.59 2.44 7.86
N ALA A 146 -7.84 1.81 6.96
CA ALA A 146 -6.60 1.11 7.28
C ALA A 146 -5.43 2.09 7.38
N PHE A 147 -4.74 2.08 8.53
CA PHE A 147 -3.46 2.75 8.69
C PHE A 147 -2.31 1.73 8.75
N THR A 148 -1.40 1.84 7.79
CA THR A 148 -0.35 0.86 7.50
C THR A 148 0.95 1.58 7.08
N ALA A 149 2.02 0.81 6.88
CA ALA A 149 3.28 1.34 6.35
C ALA A 149 3.12 2.04 4.98
N ASN A 150 2.15 1.62 4.15
CA ASN A 150 1.92 2.25 2.84
C ASN A 150 1.53 3.72 2.97
N ASN A 151 0.81 4.10 4.03
CA ASN A 151 0.41 5.49 4.24
C ASN A 151 1.63 6.38 4.53
N VAL A 152 2.68 5.82 5.14
CA VAL A 152 3.97 6.51 5.28
C VAL A 152 4.63 6.67 3.91
N THR A 153 4.62 5.62 3.07
CA THR A 153 5.14 5.70 1.69
C THR A 153 4.40 6.74 0.87
N TYR A 154 3.06 6.83 0.96
CA TYR A 154 2.28 7.86 0.29
C TYR A 154 2.70 9.27 0.69
N ALA A 155 3.01 9.47 1.98
CA ALA A 155 3.47 10.75 2.47
C ALA A 155 4.92 11.07 2.05
N VAL A 156 5.85 10.12 2.17
CA VAL A 156 7.27 10.30 1.81
C VAL A 156 7.45 10.50 0.30
N ALA A 157 6.75 9.71 -0.52
CA ALA A 157 6.82 9.77 -1.97
C ALA A 157 5.78 10.73 -2.57
N GLY A 158 5.14 11.57 -1.75
CA GLY A 158 3.92 12.26 -2.16
C GLY A 158 4.09 13.26 -3.30
N GLU A 159 5.25 13.88 -3.41
CA GLU A 159 5.58 14.76 -4.54
C GLU A 159 5.98 13.94 -5.77
N MET A 160 6.95 13.03 -5.61
CA MET A 160 7.51 12.21 -6.69
C MET A 160 6.45 11.34 -7.39
N MET A 161 5.49 10.82 -6.63
CA MET A 161 4.44 9.93 -7.12
C MET A 161 3.06 10.60 -7.16
N SER A 162 3.00 11.93 -7.00
CA SER A 162 1.77 12.72 -7.02
C SER A 162 0.70 12.35 -5.98
N TYR A 163 1.04 11.63 -4.90
CA TYR A 163 0.03 11.25 -3.89
C TYR A 163 -0.60 12.47 -3.19
N TRP A 164 0.10 13.60 -3.10
CA TRP A 164 -0.46 14.83 -2.54
C TRP A 164 -1.58 15.44 -3.40
N ASN A 165 -1.66 15.06 -4.66
CA ASN A 165 -2.64 15.58 -5.59
C ASN A 165 -4.01 14.90 -5.42
N PHE A 166 -4.10 13.70 -4.83
CA PHE A 166 -5.39 13.04 -4.62
C PHE A 166 -6.32 13.83 -3.69
N PHE A 167 -5.75 14.45 -2.66
CA PHE A 167 -6.46 15.20 -1.63
C PHE A 167 -5.77 16.53 -1.34
N PRO A 168 -5.96 17.55 -2.21
CA PRO A 168 -5.29 18.84 -2.08
C PRO A 168 -5.47 19.44 -0.68
N ALA A 169 -4.41 20.07 -0.17
CA ALA A 169 -4.41 20.76 1.12
C ALA A 169 -3.71 22.12 0.96
N GLU A 170 -3.70 22.92 2.02
CA GLU A 170 -3.02 24.22 2.02
C GLU A 170 -1.51 24.07 1.71
N PRO A 171 -0.85 25.13 1.18
CA PRO A 171 0.56 25.07 0.84
C PRO A 171 1.44 24.58 1.99
N GLY A 172 2.37 23.66 1.68
CA GLY A 172 3.26 23.04 2.67
C GLY A 172 2.65 21.88 3.47
N TRP A 173 1.34 21.67 3.39
CA TRP A 173 0.63 20.59 4.11
C TRP A 173 0.05 19.57 3.13
N GLY A 174 -0.13 18.33 3.60
CA GLY A 174 -0.71 17.23 2.85
C GLY A 174 -1.71 16.44 3.67
N ARG A 175 -2.77 15.96 3.02
CA ARG A 175 -3.70 14.97 3.59
C ARG A 175 -3.25 13.59 3.14
N VAL A 176 -2.86 12.76 4.11
CA VAL A 176 -2.34 11.42 3.80
C VAL A 176 -3.50 10.56 3.29
N PRO A 177 -3.36 9.95 2.10
CA PRO A 177 -4.36 9.03 1.60
C PRO A 177 -4.43 7.71 2.40
N VAL A 178 -5.61 7.10 2.46
CA VAL A 178 -5.90 5.84 3.14
C VAL A 178 -6.95 5.05 2.35
N TRP A 179 -6.96 3.72 2.48
CA TRP A 179 -8.06 2.89 1.98
C TRP A 179 -9.05 2.62 3.10
N GLY A 180 -10.35 2.74 2.84
CA GLY A 180 -11.34 2.59 3.88
C GLY A 180 -12.78 2.58 3.38
N PHE A 181 -13.68 2.54 4.36
CA PHE A 181 -15.12 2.59 4.15
C PHE A 181 -15.67 3.96 4.53
N ALA A 182 -16.58 4.45 3.70
CA ALA A 182 -17.33 5.67 3.94
C ALA A 182 -18.83 5.44 3.72
N GLN A 183 -19.64 6.37 4.20
CA GLN A 183 -21.09 6.39 3.96
C GLN A 183 -21.46 7.69 3.24
N THR A 184 -22.32 7.60 2.24
CA THR A 184 -22.93 8.79 1.64
C THR A 184 -23.88 9.43 2.65
N ILE A 185 -23.58 10.65 3.08
CA ILE A 185 -24.44 11.38 4.04
C ILE A 185 -25.26 12.48 3.39
N ARG A 186 -24.83 12.97 2.21
CA ARG A 186 -25.57 13.92 1.37
C ARG A 186 -25.25 13.64 -0.10
N SER A 187 -26.22 13.75 -1.00
CA SER A 187 -25.99 13.50 -2.43
C SER A 187 -26.77 14.45 -3.34
N ASN A 188 -26.06 15.01 -4.32
CA ASN A 188 -26.63 15.70 -5.48
C ASN A 188 -26.44 14.90 -6.78
N HIS A 189 -26.20 13.58 -6.67
CA HIS A 189 -26.08 12.66 -7.80
C HIS A 189 -27.32 11.73 -7.85
N LYS A 190 -28.02 11.69 -9.00
CA LYS A 190 -29.29 10.95 -9.14
C LYS A 190 -29.18 9.43 -8.91
N GLY A 191 -28.00 8.86 -9.12
CA GLY A 191 -27.76 7.42 -8.99
C GLY A 191 -27.01 6.98 -7.72
N VAL A 192 -26.55 7.90 -6.87
CA VAL A 192 -25.89 7.55 -5.60
C VAL A 192 -26.76 8.07 -4.47
N ALA A 193 -27.43 7.19 -3.76
CA ALA A 193 -28.36 7.58 -2.69
C ALA A 193 -27.62 7.93 -1.38
N GLU A 194 -28.29 8.68 -0.51
CA GLU A 194 -27.87 8.81 0.88
C GLU A 194 -28.01 7.48 1.61
N GLY A 195 -27.10 7.19 2.54
CA GLY A 195 -27.00 5.93 3.26
C GLY A 195 -26.11 4.88 2.59
N GLU A 196 -25.80 5.03 1.29
CA GLU A 196 -24.93 4.11 0.55
C GLU A 196 -23.57 3.94 1.21
N ARG A 197 -23.09 2.70 1.27
CA ARG A 197 -21.79 2.40 1.86
C ARG A 197 -20.80 2.09 0.76
N VAL A 198 -19.66 2.77 0.81
CA VAL A 198 -18.63 2.72 -0.24
C VAL A 198 -17.28 2.31 0.31
N PHE A 199 -16.52 1.56 -0.48
CA PHE A 199 -15.12 1.28 -0.25
C PHE A 199 -14.26 2.03 -1.27
N GLY A 200 -13.20 2.71 -0.82
CA GLY A 200 -12.35 3.46 -1.75
C GLY A 200 -11.17 4.16 -1.08
N TYR A 201 -10.51 5.01 -1.86
CA TYR A 201 -9.38 5.82 -1.42
C TYR A 201 -9.88 7.13 -0.80
N LEU A 202 -9.54 7.38 0.46
CA LEU A 202 -10.05 8.45 1.30
C LEU A 202 -8.89 9.28 1.88
N PRO A 203 -9.10 10.56 2.25
CA PRO A 203 -8.15 11.29 3.08
C PRO A 203 -8.29 10.87 4.54
N MET A 204 -7.26 11.14 5.36
CA MET A 204 -7.40 11.16 6.82
C MET A 204 -8.23 12.38 7.28
N SER A 205 -9.51 12.40 6.93
CA SER A 205 -10.47 13.46 7.26
C SER A 205 -11.79 12.84 7.68
N THR A 206 -12.70 13.64 8.24
CA THR A 206 -14.06 13.16 8.56
C THR A 206 -14.94 13.02 7.33
N HIS A 207 -14.74 13.86 6.31
CA HIS A 207 -15.55 13.85 5.10
C HIS A 207 -14.72 14.05 3.84
N LEU A 208 -15.29 13.63 2.71
CA LEU A 208 -14.75 13.84 1.38
C LEU A 208 -15.90 14.16 0.42
N VAL A 209 -15.75 15.22 -0.36
CA VAL A 209 -16.61 15.46 -1.53
C VAL A 209 -16.01 14.76 -2.73
N VAL A 210 -16.81 13.95 -3.42
CA VAL A 210 -16.44 13.31 -4.68
C VAL A 210 -17.36 13.81 -5.79
N ALA A 211 -16.84 13.90 -7.01
CA ALA A 211 -17.65 14.13 -8.21
C ALA A 211 -17.92 12.77 -8.85
N ALA A 212 -19.03 12.14 -8.47
CA ALA A 212 -19.36 10.80 -8.93
C ALA A 212 -19.71 10.83 -10.42
N ASP A 213 -19.03 9.99 -11.20
CA ASP A 213 -19.24 9.80 -12.63
C ASP A 213 -19.06 8.32 -13.01
N HIS A 214 -19.46 7.94 -14.21
CA HIS A 214 -19.39 6.57 -14.73
C HIS A 214 -19.97 5.52 -13.75
N LEU A 215 -21.09 5.86 -13.11
CA LEU A 215 -21.77 4.98 -12.17
C LEU A 215 -22.30 3.72 -12.87
N ASP A 216 -22.03 2.57 -12.27
CA ASP A 216 -22.69 1.31 -12.54
C ASP A 216 -23.10 0.61 -11.22
N ARG A 217 -23.49 -0.67 -11.29
CA ARG A 217 -23.88 -1.45 -10.09
C ARG A 217 -22.73 -1.66 -9.11
N SER A 218 -21.51 -1.77 -9.63
CA SER A 218 -20.32 -2.04 -8.82
C SER A 218 -19.78 -0.79 -8.12
N GLY A 219 -20.03 0.39 -8.66
CA GLY A 219 -19.49 1.62 -8.10
C GLY A 219 -19.46 2.79 -9.08
N PHE A 220 -18.60 3.77 -8.77
CA PHE A 220 -18.39 4.96 -9.58
C PHE A 220 -16.93 5.40 -9.53
N ILE A 221 -16.56 6.34 -10.40
CA ILE A 221 -15.26 7.03 -10.33
C ILE A 221 -15.44 8.45 -9.81
N ASP A 222 -14.47 8.93 -9.05
CA ASP A 222 -14.36 10.34 -8.68
C ASP A 222 -13.67 11.13 -9.79
N ALA A 223 -14.48 11.83 -10.59
CA ALA A 223 -14.07 12.62 -11.74
C ALA A 223 -13.68 14.06 -11.39
N ALA A 224 -13.41 14.35 -10.10
CA ALA A 224 -12.95 15.65 -9.66
C ALA A 224 -11.76 16.13 -10.52
N PRO A 225 -11.72 17.41 -10.95
CA PRO A 225 -10.72 17.87 -11.93
C PRO A 225 -9.27 17.55 -11.57
N HIS A 226 -8.90 17.64 -10.27
CA HIS A 226 -7.55 17.35 -9.79
C HIS A 226 -7.18 15.85 -9.77
N ARG A 227 -8.15 14.96 -9.98
CA ARG A 227 -7.97 13.50 -9.99
C ARG A 227 -7.89 12.88 -11.39
N ARG A 228 -8.32 13.60 -12.43
CA ARG A 228 -8.45 13.07 -13.79
C ARG A 228 -7.15 12.55 -14.41
N THR A 229 -6.02 13.15 -14.05
CA THR A 229 -4.69 12.75 -14.55
C THR A 229 -3.96 11.78 -13.62
N LEU A 230 -4.56 11.43 -12.47
CA LEU A 230 -3.99 10.50 -11.51
C LEU A 230 -4.40 9.05 -11.86
N PRO A 231 -3.63 8.03 -11.42
CA PRO A 231 -3.94 6.64 -11.75
C PRO A 231 -5.37 6.25 -11.33
N ALA A 232 -6.14 5.72 -12.30
CA ALA A 232 -7.58 5.56 -12.20
C ALA A 232 -8.04 4.66 -11.04
N ILE A 233 -7.23 3.67 -10.66
CA ILE A 233 -7.55 2.73 -9.56
C ILE A 233 -7.83 3.43 -8.23
N TYR A 234 -7.17 4.58 -7.96
CA TYR A 234 -7.35 5.35 -6.73
C TYR A 234 -8.58 6.26 -6.76
N ASN A 235 -9.21 6.41 -7.92
CA ASN A 235 -10.41 7.22 -8.10
C ASN A 235 -11.68 6.34 -8.08
N GLN A 236 -11.55 5.01 -8.07
CA GLN A 236 -12.68 4.09 -8.05
C GLN A 236 -13.24 3.93 -6.62
N TYR A 237 -14.56 3.99 -6.50
CA TYR A 237 -15.30 3.73 -5.26
C TYR A 237 -16.30 2.62 -5.51
N SER A 238 -16.14 1.51 -4.79
CA SER A 238 -17.05 0.36 -4.88
C SER A 238 -18.26 0.57 -3.98
N LEU A 239 -19.46 0.38 -4.52
CA LEU A 239 -20.69 0.28 -3.75
C LEU A 239 -20.75 -1.12 -3.14
N VAL A 240 -20.79 -1.21 -1.81
CA VAL A 240 -20.61 -2.50 -1.13
C VAL A 240 -21.86 -3.38 -1.17
N ALA A 241 -23.03 -2.79 -1.46
CA ALA A 241 -24.31 -3.50 -1.50
C ALA A 241 -24.33 -4.61 -2.57
N ASP A 242 -23.68 -4.36 -3.70
CA ASP A 242 -23.58 -5.27 -4.84
C ASP A 242 -22.20 -5.95 -4.96
N ASP A 243 -21.32 -5.78 -3.97
CA ASP A 243 -19.99 -6.38 -3.96
C ASP A 243 -20.06 -7.81 -3.37
N PRO A 244 -19.90 -8.87 -4.20
CA PRO A 244 -20.01 -10.26 -3.71
C PRO A 244 -18.87 -10.64 -2.75
N ALA A 245 -17.78 -9.88 -2.72
CA ALA A 245 -16.67 -10.08 -1.78
C ALA A 245 -16.88 -9.33 -0.45
N TYR A 246 -17.92 -8.51 -0.34
CA TYR A 246 -18.15 -7.70 0.85
C TYR A 246 -18.76 -8.51 2.00
N GLU A 247 -18.04 -8.54 3.12
CA GLU A 247 -18.52 -9.04 4.39
C GLU A 247 -18.45 -7.92 5.45
N ALA A 248 -19.61 -7.47 5.95
CA ALA A 248 -19.70 -6.37 6.92
C ALA A 248 -18.87 -6.62 8.18
N GLU A 249 -18.86 -7.85 8.69
CA GLU A 249 -18.07 -8.26 9.86
C GLU A 249 -16.56 -8.29 9.61
N ARG A 250 -16.15 -8.28 8.33
CA ARG A 250 -14.74 -8.33 7.91
C ARG A 250 -14.23 -7.04 7.29
N GLU A 251 -14.98 -5.94 7.37
CA GLU A 251 -14.52 -4.65 6.84
C GLU A 251 -13.09 -4.31 7.27
N ASP A 252 -12.71 -4.60 8.51
CA ASP A 252 -11.38 -4.31 9.02
C ASP A 252 -10.29 -5.08 8.27
N GLN A 253 -10.53 -6.36 8.00
CA GLN A 253 -9.64 -7.23 7.22
C GLN A 253 -9.65 -6.80 5.75
N GLN A 254 -10.83 -6.49 5.19
CA GLN A 254 -10.98 -6.08 3.80
C GLN A 254 -10.20 -4.79 3.52
N MET A 255 -10.32 -3.75 4.35
CA MET A 255 -9.57 -2.50 4.16
C MET A 255 -8.05 -2.70 4.32
N LEU A 256 -7.62 -3.63 5.17
CA LEU A 256 -6.21 -3.94 5.37
C LEU A 256 -5.59 -4.78 4.24
N LEU A 257 -6.38 -5.70 3.67
CA LEU A 257 -5.88 -6.73 2.76
C LEU A 257 -6.23 -6.47 1.31
N ARG A 258 -7.44 -6.01 0.98
CA ARG A 258 -7.93 -5.92 -0.41
C ARG A 258 -7.01 -5.10 -1.33
N PRO A 259 -6.55 -3.88 -0.97
CA PRO A 259 -5.64 -3.14 -1.86
C PRO A 259 -4.29 -3.84 -2.04
N LEU A 260 -3.81 -4.54 -1.02
CA LEU A 260 -2.49 -5.18 -1.01
C LEU A 260 -2.50 -6.53 -1.69
N PHE A 261 -3.61 -7.24 -1.57
CA PHE A 261 -3.88 -8.47 -2.30
C PHE A 261 -4.07 -8.18 -3.79
N MET A 262 -4.69 -7.05 -4.15
CA MET A 262 -4.74 -6.61 -5.56
C MET A 262 -3.32 -6.42 -6.14
N THR A 263 -2.41 -5.77 -5.41
CA THR A 263 -1.01 -5.67 -5.85
C THR A 263 -0.36 -7.05 -5.96
N ALA A 264 -0.61 -7.95 -5.01
CA ALA A 264 -0.10 -9.32 -5.08
C ALA A 264 -0.63 -10.09 -6.29
N PHE A 265 -1.91 -9.92 -6.63
CA PHE A 265 -2.54 -10.52 -7.79
C PHE A 265 -1.91 -10.03 -9.10
N LEU A 266 -1.72 -8.71 -9.24
CA LEU A 266 -1.06 -8.15 -10.42
C LEU A 266 0.41 -8.58 -10.55
N LEU A 267 1.09 -8.84 -9.43
CA LEU A 267 2.44 -9.39 -9.42
C LEU A 267 2.46 -10.87 -9.85
N ASP A 268 1.50 -11.69 -9.39
CA ASP A 268 1.37 -13.08 -9.86
C ASP A 268 1.19 -13.12 -11.38
N ASP A 269 0.25 -12.31 -11.89
CA ASP A 269 -0.06 -12.26 -13.31
C ASP A 269 1.13 -11.75 -14.13
N PHE A 270 1.79 -10.68 -13.67
CA PHE A 270 3.01 -10.15 -14.30
C PHE A 270 4.14 -11.19 -14.37
N LEU A 271 4.39 -11.92 -13.29
CA LEU A 271 5.40 -12.97 -13.28
C LEU A 271 5.02 -14.11 -14.23
N ALA A 272 3.76 -14.56 -14.20
CA ALA A 272 3.27 -15.64 -15.04
C ALA A 272 3.31 -15.29 -16.53
N ASP A 273 2.85 -14.10 -16.91
CA ASP A 273 2.83 -13.62 -18.31
C ASP A 273 4.23 -13.53 -18.93
N ASN A 274 5.24 -13.26 -18.10
CA ASN A 274 6.64 -13.22 -18.52
C ASN A 274 7.35 -14.56 -18.38
N GLY A 275 6.62 -15.66 -18.08
CA GLY A 275 7.20 -16.98 -17.87
C GLY A 275 8.25 -16.98 -16.76
N PHE A 276 8.01 -16.20 -15.70
CA PHE A 276 8.93 -15.93 -14.60
C PHE A 276 10.31 -15.42 -15.03
N PHE A 277 10.44 -14.88 -16.25
CA PHE A 277 11.72 -14.48 -16.85
C PHE A 277 12.74 -15.63 -16.93
N GLY A 278 12.26 -16.89 -16.93
CA GLY A 278 13.10 -18.09 -16.84
C GLY A 278 13.60 -18.42 -15.44
N ALA A 279 13.13 -17.71 -14.40
CA ALA A 279 13.40 -18.07 -13.01
C ALA A 279 12.68 -19.36 -12.61
N ARG A 280 13.26 -20.06 -11.64
CA ARG A 280 12.73 -21.27 -11.00
C ARG A 280 12.46 -21.05 -9.51
N THR A 281 12.89 -19.92 -8.94
CA THR A 281 12.51 -19.48 -7.60
C THR A 281 12.14 -18.01 -7.57
N ALA A 282 11.11 -17.67 -6.81
CA ALA A 282 10.72 -16.31 -6.49
C ALA A 282 11.16 -15.99 -5.06
N VAL A 283 12.07 -15.03 -4.93
CA VAL A 283 12.56 -14.54 -3.64
C VAL A 283 11.79 -13.28 -3.27
N LEU A 284 11.06 -13.30 -2.16
CA LEU A 284 10.21 -12.19 -1.72
C LEU A 284 10.81 -11.54 -0.46
N SER A 285 11.21 -10.26 -0.52
CA SER A 285 11.62 -9.53 0.68
C SER A 285 10.42 -9.14 1.54
N SER A 286 10.66 -8.86 2.84
CA SER A 286 9.60 -8.53 3.79
C SER A 286 8.47 -9.57 3.75
N ALA A 287 8.81 -10.86 3.85
CA ALA A 287 7.88 -11.97 3.69
C ALA A 287 6.69 -11.93 4.67
N SER A 288 6.82 -11.24 5.81
CA SER A 288 5.70 -11.03 6.74
C SER A 288 4.74 -9.90 6.32
N SER A 289 5.03 -9.17 5.24
CA SER A 289 4.18 -8.10 4.72
C SER A 289 2.99 -8.64 3.95
N LYS A 290 1.88 -7.90 3.99
CA LYS A 290 0.59 -8.31 3.40
C LYS A 290 0.66 -8.55 1.90
N THR A 291 1.42 -7.74 1.17
CA THR A 291 1.65 -7.95 -0.26
C THR A 291 2.53 -9.18 -0.51
N ALA A 292 3.61 -9.37 0.27
CA ALA A 292 4.52 -10.49 0.09
C ALA A 292 3.82 -11.84 0.34
N PHE A 293 3.10 -12.00 1.46
CA PHE A 293 2.43 -13.28 1.71
C PHE A 293 1.16 -13.46 0.87
N GLY A 294 0.54 -12.37 0.41
CA GLY A 294 -0.52 -12.45 -0.61
C GLY A 294 0.01 -13.03 -1.92
N LEU A 295 1.20 -12.57 -2.35
CA LEU A 295 1.85 -13.09 -3.56
C LEU A 295 2.32 -14.54 -3.35
N ALA A 296 2.94 -14.84 -2.21
CA ALA A 296 3.33 -16.21 -1.87
C ALA A 296 2.14 -17.17 -1.86
N PHE A 297 1.00 -16.75 -1.32
CA PHE A 297 -0.23 -17.53 -1.35
C PHE A 297 -0.69 -17.86 -2.78
N LEU A 298 -0.71 -16.87 -3.68
CA LEU A 298 -1.08 -17.07 -5.08
C LEU A 298 -0.09 -17.99 -5.82
N LEU A 299 1.21 -17.73 -5.68
CA LEU A 299 2.25 -18.55 -6.30
C LEU A 299 2.21 -20.00 -5.79
N HIS A 300 2.03 -20.20 -4.49
CA HIS A 300 1.96 -21.54 -3.90
C HIS A 300 0.70 -22.30 -4.32
N ARG A 301 -0.44 -21.61 -4.47
CA ARG A 301 -1.71 -22.22 -4.86
C ARG A 301 -1.74 -22.55 -6.35
N ASP A 302 -1.33 -21.60 -7.19
CA ASP A 302 -1.62 -21.64 -8.63
C ASP A 302 -0.38 -21.92 -9.49
N ARG A 303 0.83 -21.71 -8.96
CA ARG A 303 2.10 -21.73 -9.73
C ARG A 303 3.17 -22.68 -9.17
N ARG A 304 2.80 -23.56 -8.23
CA ARG A 304 3.74 -24.47 -7.53
C ARG A 304 4.59 -25.37 -8.44
N SER A 305 4.08 -25.74 -9.62
CA SER A 305 4.83 -26.53 -10.60
C SER A 305 5.84 -25.72 -11.41
N GLN A 306 5.77 -24.39 -11.35
CA GLN A 306 6.55 -23.46 -12.17
C GLN A 306 7.70 -22.83 -11.38
N CYS A 307 7.47 -22.47 -10.13
CA CYS A 307 8.41 -21.66 -9.34
C CYS A 307 8.27 -21.93 -7.82
N ASP A 308 9.41 -22.15 -7.15
CA ASP A 308 9.47 -22.27 -5.68
C ASP A 308 9.47 -20.89 -5.02
N VAL A 309 8.76 -20.73 -3.90
CA VAL A 309 8.65 -19.44 -3.20
C VAL A 309 9.56 -19.39 -1.99
N THR A 310 10.55 -18.49 -2.01
CA THR A 310 11.45 -18.20 -0.89
C THR A 310 11.07 -16.88 -0.22
N GLY A 311 10.72 -16.91 1.07
CA GLY A 311 10.45 -15.72 1.87
C GLY A 311 11.67 -15.23 2.63
N LEU A 312 12.05 -13.96 2.46
CA LEU A 312 13.08 -13.29 3.27
C LEU A 312 12.46 -12.39 4.34
N THR A 313 12.90 -12.55 5.58
CA THR A 313 12.33 -11.81 6.72
C THR A 313 13.34 -11.53 7.82
N SER A 314 12.94 -10.79 8.86
CA SER A 314 13.75 -10.58 10.06
C SER A 314 13.63 -11.78 11.02
N PRO A 315 14.63 -12.04 11.90
CA PRO A 315 14.59 -13.18 12.82
C PRO A 315 13.32 -13.27 13.66
N GLY A 316 12.80 -12.12 14.12
CA GLY A 316 11.57 -12.07 14.93
C GLY A 316 10.27 -12.42 14.19
N ASN A 317 10.31 -12.52 12.86
CA ASN A 317 9.15 -12.85 12.03
C ASN A 317 9.18 -14.27 11.46
N VAL A 318 10.29 -15.02 11.59
CA VAL A 318 10.45 -16.35 10.96
C VAL A 318 9.30 -17.29 11.31
N ALA A 319 9.02 -17.47 12.60
CA ALA A 319 7.95 -18.36 13.06
C ALA A 319 6.55 -17.97 12.53
N PHE A 320 6.31 -16.66 12.33
CA PHE A 320 5.06 -16.20 11.73
C PHE A 320 5.03 -16.48 10.22
N VAL A 321 6.13 -16.24 9.51
CA VAL A 321 6.19 -16.48 8.06
C VAL A 321 6.08 -17.97 7.75
N ASP A 322 6.75 -18.83 8.53
CA ASP A 322 6.63 -20.28 8.41
C ASP A 322 5.18 -20.75 8.64
N SER A 323 4.49 -20.19 9.63
CA SER A 323 3.12 -20.63 9.96
C SER A 323 2.07 -20.26 8.91
N LEU A 324 2.41 -19.41 7.93
CA LEU A 324 1.53 -19.10 6.80
C LEU A 324 1.38 -20.26 5.82
N GLY A 325 2.35 -21.19 5.77
CA GLY A 325 2.29 -22.39 4.94
C GLY A 325 2.29 -22.14 3.43
N CYS A 326 2.62 -20.92 2.97
CA CYS A 326 2.67 -20.54 1.56
C CYS A 326 4.08 -20.27 1.03
N TYR A 327 5.11 -20.59 1.83
CA TYR A 327 6.52 -20.48 1.45
C TYR A 327 7.14 -21.87 1.41
N ASP A 328 7.87 -22.19 0.34
CA ASP A 328 8.64 -23.44 0.25
C ASP A 328 9.95 -23.34 1.07
N ARG A 329 10.46 -22.12 1.25
CA ARG A 329 11.58 -21.81 2.15
C ARG A 329 11.39 -20.46 2.82
N VAL A 330 11.77 -20.36 4.09
CA VAL A 330 11.93 -19.08 4.80
C VAL A 330 13.39 -18.93 5.24
N ALA A 331 13.96 -17.75 5.00
CA ALA A 331 15.31 -17.41 5.43
C ALA A 331 15.35 -15.99 6.02
N THR A 332 16.27 -15.75 6.94
CA THR A 332 16.52 -14.41 7.44
C THR A 332 17.40 -13.61 6.47
N TYR A 333 17.39 -12.29 6.58
CA TYR A 333 18.22 -11.44 5.73
C TYR A 333 19.73 -11.75 5.82
N ASP A 334 20.23 -12.20 6.96
CA ASP A 334 21.62 -12.64 7.14
C ASP A 334 21.91 -14.03 6.56
N GLN A 335 20.87 -14.80 6.21
CA GLN A 335 20.97 -16.14 5.64
C GLN A 335 20.92 -16.17 4.09
N ILE A 336 20.96 -15.01 3.41
CA ILE A 336 20.92 -14.94 1.94
C ILE A 336 21.95 -15.88 1.27
N ARG A 337 23.15 -15.98 1.84
CA ARG A 337 24.24 -16.84 1.31
C ARG A 337 23.95 -18.34 1.37
N SER A 338 22.93 -18.77 2.12
CA SER A 338 22.49 -20.17 2.20
C SER A 338 21.50 -20.56 1.10
N LEU A 339 20.97 -19.60 0.35
CA LEU A 339 20.06 -19.86 -0.76
C LEU A 339 20.84 -20.52 -1.92
N PRO A 340 20.25 -21.40 -2.74
CA PRO A 340 20.91 -22.03 -3.89
C PRO A 340 21.26 -20.99 -5.00
N PRO A 341 22.52 -20.55 -5.14
CA PRO A 341 22.89 -19.50 -6.10
C PRO A 341 22.78 -19.95 -7.57
N GLU A 342 22.82 -21.25 -7.83
CA GLU A 342 22.73 -21.85 -9.16
C GLU A 342 21.30 -21.87 -9.72
N VAL A 343 20.29 -21.70 -8.87
CA VAL A 343 18.89 -21.69 -9.29
C VAL A 343 18.52 -20.30 -9.81
N PRO A 344 18.07 -20.16 -11.08
CA PRO A 344 17.61 -18.90 -11.62
C PRO A 344 16.50 -18.28 -10.75
N ALA A 345 16.68 -17.03 -10.34
CA ALA A 345 15.80 -16.36 -9.39
C ALA A 345 15.15 -15.11 -9.97
N VAL A 346 13.91 -14.86 -9.57
CA VAL A 346 13.29 -13.54 -9.63
C VAL A 346 13.22 -12.97 -8.22
N PHE A 347 13.68 -11.74 -8.05
CA PHE A 347 13.57 -11.02 -6.79
C PHE A 347 12.40 -10.03 -6.83
N VAL A 348 11.53 -10.11 -5.83
CA VAL A 348 10.43 -9.15 -5.63
C VAL A 348 10.66 -8.40 -4.32
N ASP A 349 11.03 -7.13 -4.45
CA ASP A 349 11.45 -6.28 -3.36
C ASP A 349 10.31 -5.43 -2.80
N MET A 350 9.79 -5.84 -1.65
CA MET A 350 8.80 -5.10 -0.85
C MET A 350 9.49 -4.16 0.17
N ALA A 351 10.69 -4.55 0.60
CA ALA A 351 11.45 -3.90 1.65
C ALA A 351 12.10 -2.60 1.16
N GLY A 352 12.69 -2.62 -0.04
CA GLY A 352 13.46 -1.49 -0.58
C GLY A 352 14.77 -1.24 0.17
N ASP A 353 15.33 -2.27 0.83
CA ASP A 353 16.59 -2.19 1.57
C ASP A 353 17.78 -2.43 0.63
N GLY A 354 18.61 -1.41 0.43
CA GLY A 354 19.76 -1.46 -0.47
C GLY A 354 20.78 -2.53 -0.08
N VAL A 355 20.92 -2.87 1.21
CA VAL A 355 21.84 -3.91 1.67
C VAL A 355 21.35 -5.29 1.24
N VAL A 356 20.05 -5.56 1.40
CA VAL A 356 19.42 -6.82 0.98
C VAL A 356 19.48 -6.98 -0.53
N LEU A 357 19.18 -5.90 -1.27
CA LEU A 357 19.27 -5.87 -2.72
C LEU A 357 20.69 -6.22 -3.19
N ASN A 358 21.71 -5.52 -2.68
CA ASN A 358 23.10 -5.79 -3.02
C ASN A 358 23.50 -7.24 -2.71
N ALA A 359 23.16 -7.74 -1.52
CA ALA A 359 23.50 -9.10 -1.12
C ALA A 359 22.88 -10.15 -2.05
N LEU A 360 21.62 -9.98 -2.46
CA LEU A 360 20.96 -10.91 -3.38
C LEU A 360 21.54 -10.89 -4.78
N HIS A 361 21.80 -9.70 -5.34
CA HIS A 361 22.37 -9.58 -6.69
C HIS A 361 23.79 -10.18 -6.74
N HIS A 362 24.62 -9.94 -5.74
CA HIS A 362 25.95 -10.56 -5.68
C HIS A 362 25.90 -12.06 -5.41
N HIS A 363 24.88 -12.55 -4.70
CA HIS A 363 24.71 -13.98 -4.42
C HIS A 363 24.28 -14.76 -5.67
N TYR A 364 23.27 -14.27 -6.39
CA TYR A 364 22.75 -14.95 -7.58
C TYR A 364 23.52 -14.61 -8.86
N GLY A 365 24.20 -13.46 -8.94
CA GLY A 365 24.93 -13.04 -10.14
C GLY A 365 24.02 -13.04 -11.38
N ASP A 366 24.50 -13.65 -12.46
CA ASP A 366 23.75 -13.80 -13.73
C ASP A 366 22.49 -14.69 -13.61
N ASN A 367 22.33 -15.41 -12.50
CA ASN A 367 21.10 -16.15 -12.20
C ASN A 367 19.99 -15.27 -11.64
N MET A 368 20.24 -13.99 -11.31
CA MET A 368 19.19 -13.02 -11.07
C MET A 368 18.53 -12.66 -12.41
N LYS A 369 17.43 -13.33 -12.75
CA LYS A 369 16.75 -13.18 -14.05
C LYS A 369 15.82 -11.99 -14.13
N HIS A 370 15.27 -11.58 -13.00
CA HIS A 370 14.50 -10.35 -12.89
C HIS A 370 14.56 -9.81 -11.46
N SER A 371 14.55 -8.49 -11.32
CA SER A 371 14.57 -7.80 -10.04
C SER A 371 13.53 -6.69 -10.07
N CYS A 372 12.50 -6.83 -9.25
CA CYS A 372 11.27 -6.08 -9.28
C CYS A 372 11.10 -5.31 -7.97
N ILE A 373 11.02 -3.98 -8.03
CA ILE A 373 10.82 -3.11 -6.88
C ILE A 373 9.34 -2.76 -6.79
N VAL A 374 8.68 -3.26 -5.76
CA VAL A 374 7.25 -3.01 -5.51
C VAL A 374 7.07 -1.90 -4.47
N GLY A 375 7.90 -1.93 -3.42
CA GLY A 375 7.77 -1.04 -2.27
C GLY A 375 9.07 -0.32 -1.92
N ALA A 376 8.95 0.64 -1.00
CA ALA A 376 10.08 1.31 -0.35
C ALA A 376 9.82 1.43 1.16
N THR A 377 9.51 0.29 1.80
CA THR A 377 9.21 0.25 3.24
C THR A 377 10.38 0.77 4.08
N HIS A 378 11.61 0.57 3.62
CA HIS A 378 12.86 1.11 4.18
C HIS A 378 13.44 2.26 3.34
N TRP A 379 12.62 3.29 3.08
CA TRP A 379 13.00 4.44 2.24
C TRP A 379 14.28 5.18 2.68
N GLU A 380 14.63 5.17 3.97
CA GLU A 380 15.87 5.79 4.49
C GLU A 380 17.16 5.04 4.08
N ARG A 381 17.06 3.77 3.65
CA ARG A 381 18.20 2.89 3.36
C ARG A 381 18.38 2.57 1.87
N ARG A 382 17.82 3.40 1.00
CA ARG A 382 17.73 3.11 -0.45
C ARG A 382 19.03 3.33 -1.24
N ALA A 383 20.16 3.57 -0.58
CA ALA A 383 21.42 3.83 -1.27
C ALA A 383 21.82 2.62 -2.15
N ARG A 384 21.92 2.86 -3.46
CA ARG A 384 22.45 1.90 -4.44
C ARG A 384 23.96 2.10 -4.49
N GLU A 385 24.72 1.02 -4.33
CA GLU A 385 26.17 1.02 -4.51
C GLU A 385 26.49 0.35 -5.85
N GLY A 386 26.92 1.15 -6.84
CA GLY A 386 27.47 0.65 -8.10
C GLY A 386 26.52 -0.11 -9.04
N GLU A 387 27.11 -0.78 -10.03
CA GLU A 387 26.42 -1.69 -10.94
C GLU A 387 26.15 -3.03 -10.24
N LEU A 388 24.90 -3.50 -10.31
CA LEU A 388 24.49 -4.79 -9.73
C LEU A 388 24.62 -5.91 -10.77
N PRO A 389 25.15 -7.09 -10.40
CA PRO A 389 25.14 -8.27 -11.27
C PRO A 389 23.73 -8.74 -11.64
N GLY A 390 23.61 -9.39 -12.80
CA GLY A 390 22.35 -9.93 -13.31
C GLY A 390 21.36 -8.86 -13.80
N ALA A 391 20.07 -9.19 -13.78
CA ALA A 391 19.01 -8.31 -14.25
C ALA A 391 18.92 -7.04 -13.39
N GLN A 392 18.86 -5.86 -14.02
CA GLN A 392 18.80 -4.60 -13.28
C GLN A 392 17.45 -4.42 -12.55
N PRO A 393 17.42 -3.87 -11.33
CA PRO A 393 16.19 -3.61 -10.61
C PRO A 393 15.29 -2.60 -11.32
N THR A 394 14.06 -3.00 -11.60
CA THR A 394 13.02 -2.17 -12.25
C THR A 394 11.83 -1.97 -11.32
N PHE A 395 11.16 -0.83 -11.44
CA PHE A 395 9.95 -0.56 -10.67
C PHE A 395 8.76 -1.33 -11.25
N PHE A 396 8.00 -1.97 -10.38
CA PHE A 396 6.69 -2.50 -10.73
C PHE A 396 5.67 -1.37 -10.74
N PHE A 397 5.04 -1.20 -11.90
CA PHE A 397 3.88 -0.35 -12.04
C PHE A 397 2.69 -1.25 -12.37
N ALA A 398 1.71 -1.27 -11.47
CA ALA A 398 0.41 -1.83 -11.76
C ALA A 398 -0.19 -1.02 -12.93
N PRO A 399 -0.61 -1.69 -14.03
CA PRO A 399 -1.14 -1.01 -15.22
C PRO A 399 -2.44 -0.24 -14.95
#